data_AF-A0A2S2Q5E8-F1
#
_entry.id   AF-A0A2S2Q5E8-F1
#
_cell.length_a   1.000
_cell.length_b   1.000
_cell.length_c   1.000
_cell.angle_alpha   90.00
_cell.angle_beta   90.00
_cell.angle_gamma   90.00
#
_symmetry.space_group_name_H-M   'P 1'
#
loop_
_entity.id
_entity.type
_entity.pdbx_description
1 polymer ?
#
loop_
_entity_poly.entity_id
_entity_poly.type
_entity_poly.pdbx_seq_one_letter_code
_entity_poly.pdbx_strand_id
1 'polypeptide(L)'
;MNVEVYKEWFLEVLDHLEEPLIIIMHNGSYHSTLAENYSKSNSRKSDVQKWLEDKNIPYNNLETLAELKMKVKNMMPHDKSYLIDELALERGHEVIRLPPYHCRYNVIELIWAQVKNEVA
;
A
#
# COMPACT_ATOMS: atom_id res chain seq x y z
N MET A 1 -0.43 7.64 -14.69
CA MET A 1 0.47 6.90 -13.78
C MET A 1 -0.27 5.68 -13.27
N ASN A 2 0.34 4.51 -13.20
CA ASN A 2 -0.22 3.31 -12.55
C ASN A 2 0.75 2.84 -11.45
N VAL A 3 0.43 1.73 -10.77
CA VAL A 3 1.24 1.24 -9.64
C VAL A 3 2.64 0.83 -10.11
N GLU A 4 2.73 0.20 -11.28
CA GLU A 4 3.98 -0.33 -11.86
C GLU A 4 4.94 0.80 -12.23
N VAL A 5 4.45 1.77 -13.01
CA VAL A 5 5.22 2.95 -13.42
C VAL A 5 5.63 3.78 -12.20
N TYR A 6 4.75 3.91 -11.20
CA TYR A 6 5.10 4.61 -9.97
C TYR A 6 6.19 3.87 -9.18
N LYS A 7 6.09 2.55 -9.07
CA LYS A 7 7.08 1.73 -8.39
C LYS A 7 8.46 1.88 -9.03
N GLU A 8 8.54 1.76 -10.37
CA GLU A 8 9.82 1.90 -11.08
C GLU A 8 10.46 3.27 -10.82
N TRP A 9 9.69 4.34 -11.00
CA TRP A 9 10.14 5.70 -10.70
C TRP A 9 10.56 5.86 -9.23
N PHE A 10 9.80 5.31 -8.29
CA PHE A 10 10.10 5.44 -6.88
C PHE A 10 11.40 4.74 -6.51
N LEU A 11 11.65 3.53 -7.04
CA LEU A 11 12.91 2.81 -6.82
C LEU A 11 14.11 3.59 -7.37
N GLU A 12 13.96 4.16 -8.57
CA GLU A 12 14.99 5.03 -9.14
C GLU A 12 15.27 6.22 -8.22
N VAL A 13 14.23 6.89 -7.71
CA VAL A 13 14.42 7.99 -6.75
C VAL A 13 15.18 7.54 -5.52
N LEU A 14 14.79 6.42 -4.90
CA LEU A 14 15.44 5.91 -3.69
C LEU A 14 16.91 5.57 -3.92
N ASP A 15 17.25 5.01 -5.09
CA ASP A 15 18.64 4.67 -5.44
C ASP A 15 19.56 5.90 -5.57
N HIS A 16 18.99 7.11 -5.69
CA HIS A 16 19.74 8.37 -5.73
C HIS A 16 19.77 9.12 -4.39
N LEU A 17 19.21 8.56 -3.31
CA LEU A 17 19.24 9.15 -1.98
C LEU A 17 20.45 8.64 -1.19
N GLU A 18 21.29 9.55 -0.69
CA GLU A 18 22.59 9.21 -0.09
C GLU A 18 22.53 8.82 1.40
N GLU A 19 21.46 9.18 2.12
CA GLU A 19 21.31 8.92 3.55
C GLU A 19 19.99 8.19 3.84
N PRO A 20 19.90 7.43 4.95
CA PRO A 20 18.63 7.03 5.52
C PRO A 20 17.73 8.25 5.71
N LEU A 21 16.57 8.24 5.07
CA LEU A 21 15.66 9.38 5.06
C LEU A 21 14.29 8.97 5.56
N ILE A 22 13.60 9.95 6.15
CA ILE A 22 12.18 9.84 6.45
C ILE A 22 11.40 10.44 5.28
N ILE A 23 10.62 9.61 4.60
CA ILE A 23 9.79 9.96 3.46
C ILE A 23 8.36 10.16 3.94
N ILE A 24 7.87 11.39 3.87
CA ILE A 24 6.48 11.69 4.19
C ILE A 24 5.60 11.40 2.97
N MET A 25 4.68 10.46 3.11
CA MET A 25 3.85 9.97 2.01
C MET A 25 2.38 10.31 2.22
N HIS A 26 1.75 10.90 1.20
CA HIS A 26 0.31 11.13 1.18
C HIS A 26 -0.46 9.87 0.74
N ASN A 27 -1.76 9.80 1.03
CA ASN A 27 -2.59 8.64 0.72
C ASN A 27 -3.11 8.66 -0.73
N GLY A 28 -2.22 8.44 -1.68
CA GLY A 28 -2.56 8.18 -3.09
C GLY A 28 -2.84 6.69 -3.32
N SER A 29 -3.72 6.37 -4.27
CA SER A 29 -4.04 4.97 -4.60
C SER A 29 -2.82 4.19 -5.08
N TYR A 30 -1.94 4.81 -5.87
CA TYR A 30 -0.72 4.19 -6.39
C TYR A 30 0.30 3.89 -5.29
N HIS A 31 0.37 4.72 -4.26
CA HIS A 31 1.28 4.54 -3.12
C HIS A 31 0.72 3.55 -2.10
N SER A 32 -0.59 3.27 -2.12
CA SER A 32 -1.31 2.50 -1.09
C SER A 32 -1.62 1.07 -1.52
N THR A 33 -0.81 0.51 -2.42
CA THR A 33 -0.87 -0.91 -2.79
C THR A 33 -0.33 -1.74 -1.64
N LEU A 34 -1.14 -2.66 -1.11
CA LEU A 34 -0.71 -3.56 -0.03
C LEU A 34 0.47 -4.41 -0.50
N ALA A 35 1.43 -4.63 0.39
CA ALA A 35 2.57 -5.51 0.12
C ALA A 35 2.11 -6.94 -0.15
N GLU A 36 1.20 -7.42 0.70
CA GLU A 36 0.57 -8.73 0.55
C GLU A 36 -0.71 -8.63 -0.30
N ASN A 37 -0.84 -9.56 -1.25
CA ASN A 37 -1.99 -9.61 -2.15
C ASN A 37 -3.13 -10.44 -1.54
N TYR A 38 -3.87 -9.84 -0.61
CA TYR A 38 -5.03 -10.47 -0.02
C TYR A 38 -6.20 -10.62 -1.00
N SER A 39 -7.04 -11.63 -0.78
CA SER A 39 -8.25 -11.84 -1.59
C SER A 39 -9.16 -10.60 -1.55
N LYS A 40 -9.57 -10.11 -2.72
CA LYS A 40 -10.41 -8.92 -2.87
C LYS A 40 -11.87 -9.22 -2.52
N SER A 41 -12.64 -8.17 -2.26
CA SER A 41 -14.08 -8.28 -1.94
C SER A 41 -14.89 -8.96 -3.06
N ASN A 42 -14.46 -8.83 -4.31
CA ASN A 42 -15.05 -9.45 -5.50
C ASN A 42 -14.42 -10.79 -5.91
N SER A 43 -13.47 -11.33 -5.13
CA SER A 43 -12.84 -12.62 -5.43
C SER A 43 -13.85 -13.77 -5.43
N ARG A 44 -13.67 -14.71 -6.36
CA ARG A 44 -14.45 -15.95 -6.43
C ARG A 44 -14.04 -16.88 -5.29
N LYS A 45 -14.91 -17.83 -4.94
CA LYS A 45 -14.60 -18.84 -3.90
C LYS A 45 -13.30 -19.59 -4.18
N SER A 46 -13.08 -20.00 -5.43
CA SER A 46 -11.85 -20.66 -5.88
C SER A 46 -10.59 -19.83 -5.61
N ASP A 47 -10.65 -18.51 -5.83
CA ASP A 47 -9.50 -17.63 -5.66
C ASP A 47 -9.15 -17.45 -4.18
N VAL A 48 -10.17 -17.38 -3.32
CA VAL A 48 -9.99 -17.32 -1.86
C VAL A 48 -9.42 -18.65 -1.34
N GLN A 49 -9.93 -19.78 -1.82
CA GLN A 49 -9.41 -21.10 -1.48
C GLN A 49 -7.95 -21.27 -1.86
N LYS A 50 -7.60 -20.88 -3.10
CA LYS A 50 -6.21 -20.88 -3.57
C LYS A 50 -5.32 -20.00 -2.70
N TRP A 51 -5.76 -18.79 -2.35
CA TRP A 51 -4.99 -17.92 -1.46
C TRP A 51 -4.77 -18.55 -0.08
N LEU A 52 -5.79 -19.20 0.49
CA LEU A 52 -5.66 -19.91 1.77
C LEU A 52 -4.70 -21.10 1.66
N GLU A 53 -4.73 -21.86 0.56
CA GLU A 53 -3.75 -22.90 0.22
C GLU A 53 -2.33 -22.35 0.14
N ASP A 54 -2.11 -21.29 -0.64
CA ASP A 54 -0.80 -20.66 -0.83
C ASP A 54 -0.21 -20.15 0.50
N LYS A 55 -1.07 -19.78 1.46
CA LYS A 55 -0.69 -19.37 2.82
C LYS A 55 -0.68 -20.50 3.85
N ASN A 56 -0.92 -21.75 3.43
CA ASN A 56 -1.03 -22.92 4.30
C ASN A 56 -2.08 -22.76 5.42
N ILE A 57 -3.18 -22.07 5.13
CA ILE A 57 -4.28 -21.85 6.07
C ILE A 57 -5.34 -22.94 5.85
N PRO A 58 -5.66 -23.74 6.88
CA PRO A 58 -6.64 -24.80 6.75
C PRO A 58 -8.05 -24.24 6.54
N TYR A 59 -8.73 -24.80 5.54
CA TYR A 59 -10.12 -24.53 5.21
C TYR A 59 -10.82 -25.83 4.81
N ASN A 60 -12.15 -25.85 4.89
CA ASN A 60 -12.99 -26.96 4.46
C ASN A 60 -13.71 -26.58 3.16
N ASN A 61 -13.77 -27.50 2.20
CA ASN A 61 -14.46 -27.31 0.91
C ASN A 61 -15.95 -26.92 1.04
N LEU A 62 -16.60 -27.32 2.14
CA LEU A 62 -17.99 -26.99 2.43
C LEU A 62 -18.18 -25.56 2.97
N GLU A 63 -17.11 -24.88 3.42
CA GLU A 63 -17.21 -23.51 3.91
C GLU A 63 -17.71 -22.56 2.82
N THR A 64 -18.59 -21.66 3.21
CA THR A 64 -19.14 -20.60 2.36
C THR A 64 -18.07 -19.56 2.04
N LEU A 65 -18.28 -18.78 0.98
CA LEU A 65 -17.39 -17.67 0.64
C LEU A 65 -17.23 -16.67 1.80
N ALA A 66 -18.27 -16.49 2.61
CA ALA A 66 -18.25 -15.59 3.76
C ALA A 66 -17.31 -16.10 4.86
N GLU A 67 -17.38 -17.40 5.20
CA GLU A 67 -16.50 -18.03 6.19
C GLU A 67 -15.03 -17.99 5.75
N LEU A 68 -14.77 -18.31 4.48
CA LEU A 68 -13.41 -18.23 3.92
C LEU A 68 -12.86 -16.80 3.97
N LYS A 69 -13.67 -15.79 3.60
CA LYS A 69 -13.27 -14.38 3.70
C LYS A 69 -13.03 -13.92 5.13
N MET A 70 -13.77 -14.46 6.10
CA MET A 70 -13.54 -14.17 7.51
C MET A 70 -12.18 -14.67 7.97
N LYS A 71 -11.75 -15.87 7.53
CA LYS A 71 -10.39 -16.37 7.78
C LYS A 71 -9.32 -15.45 7.18
N VAL A 72 -9.50 -15.00 5.93
CA VAL A 72 -8.58 -14.04 5.31
C VAL A 72 -8.50 -12.74 6.13
N LYS A 73 -9.65 -12.21 6.55
CA LYS A 73 -9.73 -11.00 7.37
C LYS A 73 -9.01 -11.16 8.71
N ASN A 74 -9.13 -12.32 9.36
CA ASN A 74 -8.47 -12.61 10.63
C ASN A 74 -6.94 -12.72 10.49
N MET A 75 -6.43 -12.99 9.29
CA MET A 75 -5.00 -12.99 8.99
C MET A 75 -4.47 -11.64 8.53
N MET A 76 -5.34 -10.67 8.26
CA MET A 76 -4.87 -9.33 7.95
C MET A 76 -4.29 -8.67 9.21
N PRO A 77 -3.05 -8.14 9.15
CA PRO A 77 -2.52 -7.36 10.25
C PRO A 77 -3.40 -6.13 10.50
N HIS A 78 -3.46 -5.70 11.76
CA HIS A 78 -4.16 -4.48 12.13
C HIS A 78 -3.57 -3.26 11.41
N ASP A 79 -2.25 -3.23 11.29
CA ASP A 79 -1.52 -2.22 10.53
C ASP A 79 -1.29 -2.71 9.11
N LYS A 80 -1.62 -1.86 8.14
CA LYS A 80 -1.46 -2.18 6.72
C LYS A 80 0.01 -2.03 6.35
N SER A 81 0.62 -3.10 5.83
CA SER A 81 1.89 -3.02 5.12
C SER A 81 1.64 -2.67 3.64
N TYR A 82 2.39 -1.68 3.14
CA TYR A 82 2.31 -1.25 1.75
C TYR A 82 3.61 -1.55 1.01
N LEU A 83 3.48 -1.97 -0.25
CA LEU A 83 4.59 -2.40 -1.08
C LEU A 83 5.71 -1.34 -1.16
N ILE A 84 5.32 -0.07 -1.32
CA ILE A 84 6.25 1.05 -1.45
C ILE A 84 7.00 1.32 -0.13
N ASP A 85 6.36 1.05 1.01
CA ASP A 85 6.96 1.28 2.33
C ASP A 85 8.02 0.22 2.62
N GLU A 86 7.74 -1.04 2.25
CA GLU A 86 8.72 -2.13 2.34
C GLU A 86 9.94 -1.88 1.44
N LEU A 87 9.72 -1.43 0.20
CA LEU A 87 10.80 -1.13 -0.74
C LEU A 87 11.68 0.05 -0.29
N ALA A 88 11.07 1.05 0.37
CA ALA A 88 11.81 2.14 0.99
C ALA A 88 12.66 1.62 2.15
N LEU A 89 12.09 0.76 3.00
CA LEU A 89 12.77 0.18 4.15
C LEU A 89 13.94 -0.72 3.73
N GLU A 90 13.79 -1.49 2.65
CA GLU A 90 14.87 -2.29 2.05
C GLU A 90 16.08 -1.45 1.62
N ARG A 91 15.86 -0.18 1.24
CA ARG A 91 16.91 0.79 0.90
C ARG A 91 17.37 1.64 2.08
N GLY A 92 16.86 1.37 3.28
CA GLY A 92 17.22 2.09 4.49
C GLY A 92 16.44 3.38 4.74
N HIS A 93 15.34 3.61 4.02
CA HIS A 93 14.46 4.77 4.24
C HIS A 93 13.19 4.37 4.99
N GLU A 94 12.69 5.27 5.83
CA GLU A 94 11.45 5.07 6.58
C GLU A 94 10.31 5.86 5.92
N VAL A 95 9.14 5.24 5.74
CA VAL A 95 7.95 5.95 5.23
C VAL A 95 7.00 6.28 6.36
N ILE A 96 6.68 7.57 6.52
CA ILE A 96 5.63 8.04 7.43
C ILE A 96 4.42 8.47 6.60
N ARG A 97 3.28 7.82 6.85
CA ARG A 97 2.03 8.11 6.16
C ARG A 97 1.22 9.17 6.87
N LEU A 98 0.72 10.12 6.08
CA LEU A 98 -0.16 11.16 6.58
C LEU A 98 -1.56 10.61 6.90
N PRO A 99 -2.27 11.17 7.90
CA PRO A 99 -3.67 10.85 8.12
C PRO A 99 -4.53 11.17 6.88
N PRO A 100 -5.47 10.28 6.49
CA PRO A 100 -6.34 10.52 5.35
C PRO A 100 -7.21 11.75 5.57
N TYR A 101 -7.48 12.51 4.50
CA TYR A 101 -8.34 13.71 4.51
C TYR A 101 -7.80 14.91 5.32
N HIS A 102 -6.51 14.92 5.67
CA HIS A 102 -5.87 16.04 6.35
C HIS A 102 -4.82 16.72 5.46
N CYS A 103 -5.27 17.36 4.38
CA CYS A 103 -4.39 18.05 3.40
C CYS A 103 -3.47 19.10 4.03
N ARG A 104 -3.84 19.69 5.17
CA ARG A 104 -3.00 20.64 5.93
C ARG A 104 -1.65 20.07 6.37
N TYR A 105 -1.54 18.75 6.49
CA TYR A 105 -0.29 18.06 6.84
C TYR A 105 0.50 17.62 5.60
N ASN A 106 -0.08 17.77 4.41
CA ASN A 106 0.57 17.42 3.15
C ASN A 106 1.34 18.62 2.61
N VAL A 107 2.64 18.67 2.88
CA VAL A 107 3.51 19.79 2.50
C VAL A 107 3.46 20.07 1.00
N ILE A 108 3.31 19.04 0.14
CA ILE A 108 3.22 19.23 -1.31
C ILE A 108 2.01 20.06 -1.72
N GLU A 109 0.87 19.95 -1.02
CA GLU A 109 -0.33 20.74 -1.30
C GLU A 109 -0.12 22.21 -0.95
N LEU A 110 0.64 22.49 0.12
CA LEU A 110 0.98 23.85 0.53
C LEU A 110 1.90 24.52 -0.51
N ILE A 111 2.93 23.79 -0.96
CA ILE A 111 3.83 24.29 -2.01
C ILE A 111 3.08 24.48 -3.34
N TRP A 112 2.22 23.54 -3.72
CA TRP A 112 1.38 23.70 -4.92
C TRP A 112 0.44 24.90 -4.84
N ALA A 113 -0.15 25.18 -3.68
CA ALA A 113 -0.98 26.37 -3.50
C ALA A 113 -0.18 27.66 -3.70
N GLN A 114 1.05 27.71 -3.18
CA GLN A 114 1.95 28.84 -3.39
C GLN A 114 2.29 29.01 -4.87
N VAL A 115 2.77 27.94 -5.52
CA VAL A 115 3.14 27.99 -6.95
C VAL A 115 1.95 28.42 -7.81
N LYS A 116 0.75 27.87 -7.57
CA LYS A 116 -0.46 28.23 -8.33
C LYS A 116 -0.79 29.71 -8.25
N ASN A 117 -0.56 30.36 -7.11
CA ASN A 117 -0.82 31.79 -6.95
C ASN A 117 0.17 32.67 -7.73
N GLU A 118 1.37 32.16 -8.02
CA GLU A 118 2.40 32.89 -8.77
C GLU A 118 2.23 32.80 -10.29
N VAL A 119 1.55 31.76 -10.78
CA VAL A 119 1.25 31.56 -12.23
C VAL A 119 -0.19 31.88 -12.62
N ALA A 120 -1.05 32.27 -11.66
CA ALA A 120 -2.45 32.64 -11.90
C ALA A 120 -2.62 34.11 -12.30
#